data_AF-T1A7Y5-F1
#
_entry.id   AF-T1A7Y5-F1
#
_cell.length_a   1.000
_cell.length_b   1.000
_cell.length_c   1.000
_cell.angle_alpha   90.00
_cell.angle_beta   90.00
_cell.angle_gamma   90.00
#
_symmetry.space_group_name_H-M   'P 1'
#
loop_
_entity.id
_entity.type
_entity.pdbx_description
1 polymer ?
#
loop_
_entity_poly.entity_id
_entity_poly.type
_entity_poly.pdbx_seq_one_letter_code
_entity_poly.pdbx_strand_id
1 'polypeptide(L)'
;AKPEAEVVLLHSRFRPGDRQRHVAKALEPPDASGPGLVVISTQVVEAGVDISAATLVTDAAPWPSVVQRAGRCNRDGLASSARLLWLPVSGSDLGPYRAEDVEAASRELDRLEGIPVTPVSLRERKVAVTCPVYQVLRKVDLLGLFDTAPDMSGNDVDIS
;
A
#
# COMPACT_ATOMS: atom_id res chain seq x y z
N ALA A 1 -20.01 -1.06 21.14
CA ALA A 1 -19.18 -0.45 22.21
C ALA A 1 -18.06 0.35 21.55
N LYS A 2 -17.62 1.47 22.14
CA LYS A 2 -16.39 2.14 21.67
C LYS A 2 -15.18 1.29 22.05
N PRO A 3 -14.17 1.13 21.17
CA PRO A 3 -12.93 0.47 21.55
C PRO A 3 -12.23 1.29 22.65
N GLU A 4 -11.57 0.60 23.57
CA GLU A 4 -10.72 1.24 24.58
C GLU A 4 -9.39 1.73 23.97
N ALA A 5 -8.92 1.05 22.92
CA ALA A 5 -7.73 1.44 22.18
C ALA A 5 -7.93 2.76 21.42
N GLU A 6 -6.89 3.58 21.36
CA GLU A 6 -6.89 4.75 20.50
C GLU A 6 -6.92 4.31 19.03
N VAL A 7 -7.71 5.03 18.21
CA VAL A 7 -7.85 4.73 16.78
C VAL A 7 -7.40 5.93 15.97
N VAL A 8 -6.44 5.71 15.07
CA VAL A 8 -5.92 6.70 14.14
C VAL A 8 -6.23 6.29 12.71
N LEU A 9 -6.77 7.20 11.90
CA LEU A 9 -7.07 6.98 10.49
C LEU A 9 -6.00 7.62 9.59
N LEU A 10 -5.51 6.88 8.59
CA LEU A 10 -4.57 7.35 7.57
C LEU A 10 -5.12 7.09 6.15
N HIS A 11 -5.28 8.16 5.38
CA HIS A 11 -5.64 8.08 3.96
C HIS A 11 -5.20 9.33 3.20
N SER A 12 -5.21 9.27 1.86
CA SER A 12 -4.76 10.36 1.00
C SER A 12 -5.66 11.60 1.02
N ARG A 13 -6.91 11.48 1.46
CA ARG A 13 -7.92 12.55 1.46
C ARG A 13 -7.85 13.54 2.64
N PHE A 14 -6.70 13.68 3.28
CA PHE A 14 -6.47 14.70 4.32
C PHE A 14 -5.78 15.94 3.75
N ARG A 15 -6.08 17.11 4.32
CA ARG A 15 -5.26 18.31 4.09
C ARG A 15 -3.85 18.09 4.67
N PRO A 16 -2.80 18.74 4.15
CA PRO A 16 -1.43 18.51 4.59
C PRO A 16 -1.21 18.61 6.11
N GLY A 17 -1.78 19.64 6.76
CA GLY A 17 -1.68 19.82 8.21
C GLY A 17 -2.39 18.72 9.02
N ASP A 18 -3.55 18.27 8.56
CA ASP A 18 -4.27 17.17 9.21
C ASP A 18 -3.52 15.85 9.02
N ARG A 19 -3.01 15.59 7.81
CA ARG A 19 -2.18 14.41 7.51
C ARG A 19 -0.97 14.35 8.43
N GLN A 20 -0.26 15.47 8.64
CA GLN A 20 0.89 15.52 9.55
C GLN A 20 0.50 15.17 10.99
N ARG A 21 -0.62 15.69 11.49
CA ARG A 21 -1.13 15.37 12.85
C ARG A 21 -1.47 13.89 12.99
N HIS A 22 -2.17 13.31 12.02
CA HIS A 22 -2.52 11.89 12.05
C HIS A 22 -1.29 10.98 11.94
N VAL A 23 -0.31 11.33 11.11
CA VAL A 23 0.96 10.59 11.02
C VAL A 23 1.75 10.69 12.31
N ALA A 24 1.84 11.86 12.92
CA ALA A 24 2.52 12.03 14.21
C ALA A 24 1.93 11.10 15.27
N LYS A 25 0.60 11.10 15.41
CA LYS A 25 -0.11 10.17 16.33
C LYS A 25 0.11 8.70 16.00
N ALA A 26 0.12 8.33 14.71
CA ALA A 26 0.34 6.95 14.29
C ALA A 26 1.76 6.45 14.59
N LEU A 27 2.72 7.35 14.77
CA LEU A 27 4.12 7.05 15.08
C LEU A 27 4.45 7.18 16.57
N GLU A 28 3.53 7.69 17.38
CA GLU A 28 3.69 7.73 18.83
C GLU A 28 3.72 6.29 19.36
N PRO A 29 4.73 5.93 20.18
CA PRO A 29 4.80 4.60 20.75
C PRO A 29 3.60 4.39 21.68
N PRO A 30 2.81 3.32 21.50
CA PRO A 30 1.68 3.05 22.37
C PRO A 30 2.16 2.75 23.80
N ASP A 31 1.35 3.11 24.80
CA ASP A 31 1.58 2.69 26.18
C ASP A 31 1.57 1.16 26.26
N ALA A 32 2.69 0.59 26.72
CA ALA A 32 2.86 -0.85 26.87
C ALA A 32 1.88 -1.47 27.89
N SER A 33 1.35 -0.67 28.81
CA SER A 33 0.34 -1.06 29.80
C SER A 33 -1.09 -0.66 29.42
N GLY A 34 -1.23 0.12 28.34
CA GLY A 34 -2.51 0.60 27.84
C GLY A 34 -3.19 -0.35 26.86
N PRO A 35 -4.38 0.02 26.35
CA PRO A 35 -5.14 -0.77 25.39
C PRO A 35 -4.50 -0.84 23.98
N GLY A 36 -3.35 -0.18 23.78
CA GLY A 36 -2.64 -0.10 22.51
C GLY A 36 -3.17 0.96 21.54
N LEU A 37 -2.65 0.92 20.32
CA LEU A 37 -2.99 1.83 19.22
C LEU A 37 -3.44 1.04 18.00
N VAL A 38 -4.57 1.44 17.41
CA VAL A 38 -5.08 0.89 16.16
C VAL A 38 -4.95 1.92 15.06
N VAL A 39 -4.13 1.62 14.05
CA VAL A 39 -4.00 2.44 12.85
C VAL A 39 -4.83 1.82 11.74
N ILE A 40 -5.88 2.52 11.31
CA ILE A 40 -6.68 2.15 10.14
C ILE A 40 -6.09 2.91 8.96
N SER A 41 -5.66 2.21 7.91
CA SER A 41 -5.09 2.86 6.74
C SER A 41 -5.55 2.23 5.43
N THR A 42 -5.61 3.07 4.41
CA THR A 42 -5.59 2.65 3.00
C THR A 42 -4.16 2.30 2.56
N GLN A 43 -3.92 2.12 1.26
CA GLN A 43 -2.61 1.85 0.66
C GLN A 43 -1.51 2.89 0.97
N VAL A 44 -1.84 4.02 1.61
CA VAL A 44 -0.88 5.08 1.97
C VAL A 44 0.24 4.59 2.90
N VAL A 45 0.04 3.51 3.67
CA VAL A 45 1.11 2.92 4.49
C VAL A 45 2.14 2.11 3.69
N GLU A 46 1.85 1.77 2.42
CA GLU A 46 2.80 1.05 1.55
C GLU A 46 4.04 1.92 1.27
N ALA A 47 3.85 3.24 1.11
CA ALA A 47 4.91 4.20 0.86
C ALA A 47 4.81 5.45 1.76
N GLY A 48 5.77 5.60 2.68
CA GLY A 48 6.04 6.89 3.35
C GLY A 48 5.66 6.99 4.82
N VAL A 49 5.25 5.90 5.49
CA VAL A 49 5.06 5.88 6.95
C VAL A 49 5.83 4.71 7.56
N ASP A 50 6.74 5.00 8.49
CA ASP A 50 7.56 3.99 9.17
C ASP A 50 6.82 3.39 10.37
N ILE A 51 5.85 2.51 10.09
CA ILE A 51 5.11 1.77 11.13
C ILE A 51 5.66 0.35 11.25
N SER A 52 5.79 -0.11 12.50
CA SER A 52 6.03 -1.48 12.90
C SER A 52 4.88 -1.94 13.81
N ALA A 53 3.98 -2.76 13.28
CA ALA A 53 2.83 -3.26 14.02
C ALA A 53 3.07 -4.69 14.49
N ALA A 54 2.67 -5.01 15.74
CA ALA A 54 2.68 -6.39 16.23
C ALA A 54 1.61 -7.24 15.53
N THR A 55 0.46 -6.67 15.19
CA THR A 55 -0.57 -7.33 14.39
C THR A 55 -0.90 -6.47 13.18
N LEU A 56 -0.79 -7.05 11.99
CA LEU A 56 -1.26 -6.44 10.75
C LEU A 56 -2.50 -7.18 10.27
N VAL A 57 -3.57 -6.44 10.01
CA VAL A 57 -4.76 -6.94 9.32
C VAL A 57 -4.81 -6.28 7.94
N THR A 58 -4.92 -7.06 6.88
CA THR A 58 -4.99 -6.53 5.51
C THR A 58 -6.06 -7.24 4.70
N ASP A 59 -6.74 -6.51 3.83
CA ASP A 59 -7.50 -7.12 2.76
C ASP A 59 -6.57 -7.85 1.78
N ALA A 60 -7.10 -8.88 1.13
CA ALA A 60 -6.47 -9.51 -0.02
C ALA A 60 -6.18 -8.46 -1.10
N ALA A 61 -4.99 -8.52 -1.68
CA ALA A 61 -4.49 -7.58 -2.67
C ALA A 61 -3.50 -8.30 -3.60
N PRO A 62 -3.11 -7.69 -4.73
CA PRO A 62 -2.02 -8.23 -5.56
C PRO A 62 -0.77 -8.51 -4.73
N TRP A 63 -0.06 -9.59 -5.06
CA TRP A 63 1.07 -10.10 -4.27
C TRP A 63 2.09 -9.02 -3.85
N PRO A 64 2.51 -8.06 -4.70
CA PRO A 64 3.47 -7.04 -4.32
C PRO A 64 2.96 -6.12 -3.21
N SER A 65 1.66 -5.76 -3.23
CA SER A 65 1.05 -4.96 -2.16
C SER A 65 0.99 -5.76 -0.86
N VAL A 66 0.65 -7.05 -0.90
CA VAL A 66 0.69 -7.92 0.29
C VAL A 66 2.09 -7.97 0.89
N VAL A 67 3.13 -8.17 0.07
CA VAL A 67 4.54 -8.18 0.50
C VAL A 67 4.95 -6.85 1.13
N GLN A 68 4.57 -5.73 0.52
CA GLN A 68 4.89 -4.39 1.04
C GLN A 68 4.20 -4.12 2.39
N ARG A 69 2.92 -4.49 2.51
CA ARG A 69 2.17 -4.38 3.75
C ARG A 69 2.74 -5.27 4.84
N ALA A 70 3.03 -6.54 4.53
CA ALA A 70 3.66 -7.48 5.46
C ALA A 70 5.01 -6.96 5.98
N GLY A 71 5.74 -6.17 5.20
CA GLY A 71 6.95 -5.47 5.65
C GLY A 71 6.73 -4.41 6.75
N ARG A 72 5.48 -4.08 7.10
CA ARG A 72 5.09 -3.23 8.24
C ARG A 72 4.67 -4.03 9.47
N CYS A 73 4.59 -5.35 9.36
CA CYS A 73 4.36 -6.24 10.49
C CYS A 73 5.70 -6.64 11.10
N ASN A 74 5.89 -6.35 12.40
CA ASN A 74 7.09 -6.67 13.17
C ASN A 74 8.40 -6.30 12.46
N ARG A 75 8.46 -5.08 11.95
CA ARG A 75 9.59 -4.58 11.15
C ARG A 75 10.87 -4.47 11.97
N ASP A 76 10.73 -4.10 13.24
CA ASP A 76 11.83 -3.98 14.21
C ASP A 76 12.27 -5.33 14.83
N GLY A 77 11.46 -6.38 14.68
CA GLY A 77 11.72 -7.70 15.24
C GLY A 77 11.53 -7.80 16.76
N LEU A 78 10.87 -6.82 17.40
CA LEU A 78 10.71 -6.77 18.85
C LEU A 78 9.49 -7.54 19.35
N ALA A 79 8.46 -7.73 18.51
CA ALA A 79 7.26 -8.44 18.89
C ALA A 79 7.46 -9.97 18.86
N SER A 80 7.28 -10.62 20.00
CA SER A 80 7.43 -12.09 20.15
C SER A 80 6.28 -12.90 19.54
N SER A 81 5.10 -12.28 19.37
CA SER A 81 3.88 -12.92 18.89
C SER A 81 3.24 -12.13 17.74
N ALA A 82 4.09 -11.75 16.77
CA ALA A 82 3.63 -11.00 15.61
C ALA A 82 2.64 -11.80 14.75
N ARG A 83 1.61 -11.12 14.23
CA ARG A 83 0.54 -11.76 13.45
C ARG A 83 0.26 -10.98 12.17
N LEU A 84 0.34 -11.69 11.05
CA LEU A 84 -0.20 -11.23 9.77
C LEU A 84 -1.54 -11.91 9.55
N LEU A 85 -2.62 -11.14 9.61
CA LEU A 85 -3.98 -11.59 9.34
C LEU A 85 -4.42 -10.98 8.00
N TRP A 86 -5.07 -11.80 7.17
CA TRP A 86 -5.59 -11.36 5.90
C TRP A 86 -7.09 -11.66 5.80
N LEU A 87 -7.80 -10.83 5.04
CA LEU A 87 -9.24 -10.96 4.82
C LEU A 87 -9.49 -11.25 3.33
N PRO A 88 -10.23 -12.32 2.98
CA PRO A 88 -10.61 -12.55 1.61
C PRO A 88 -11.55 -11.43 1.13
N VAL A 89 -11.33 -10.95 -0.09
CA VAL A 89 -12.18 -9.96 -0.75
C VAL A 89 -12.89 -10.65 -1.92
N SER A 90 -14.17 -10.36 -2.14
CA SER A 90 -14.95 -10.98 -3.21
C SER A 90 -15.81 -9.93 -3.95
N GLY A 91 -16.07 -10.19 -5.23
CA GLY A 91 -17.02 -9.41 -6.02
C GLY A 91 -16.56 -8.00 -6.38
N SER A 92 -17.43 -7.01 -6.21
CA SER A 92 -17.21 -5.60 -6.57
C SER A 92 -16.21 -4.86 -5.68
N ASP A 93 -15.81 -5.45 -4.55
CA ASP A 93 -15.03 -4.78 -3.51
C ASP A 93 -13.51 -4.90 -3.72
N LEU A 94 -13.08 -5.36 -4.90
CA LEU A 94 -11.66 -5.47 -5.30
C LEU A 94 -10.94 -4.12 -5.44
N GLY A 95 -11.69 -3.01 -5.36
CA GLY A 95 -11.14 -1.66 -5.43
C GLY A 95 -10.36 -1.42 -6.74
N PRO A 96 -9.13 -0.87 -6.69
CA PRO A 96 -8.33 -0.59 -7.89
C PRO A 96 -7.66 -1.83 -8.48
N TYR A 97 -7.85 -3.01 -7.90
CA TYR A 97 -7.10 -4.21 -8.25
C TYR A 97 -7.86 -5.12 -9.21
N ARG A 98 -7.10 -5.85 -10.03
CA ARG A 98 -7.65 -6.87 -10.92
C ARG A 98 -8.00 -8.12 -10.13
N ALA A 99 -9.17 -8.70 -10.41
CA ALA A 99 -9.65 -9.91 -9.74
C ALA A 99 -8.62 -11.06 -9.80
N GLU A 100 -8.06 -11.30 -10.98
CA GLU A 100 -7.09 -12.38 -11.22
C GLU A 100 -5.84 -12.29 -10.34
N ASP A 101 -5.35 -11.08 -10.07
CA ASP A 101 -4.17 -10.85 -9.24
C ASP A 101 -4.49 -11.08 -7.75
N VAL A 102 -5.67 -10.63 -7.31
CA VAL A 102 -6.15 -10.82 -5.94
C VAL A 102 -6.46 -12.29 -5.67
N GLU A 103 -7.06 -13.00 -6.63
CA GLU A 103 -7.31 -14.44 -6.56
C GLU A 103 -6.02 -15.26 -6.56
N ALA A 104 -5.01 -14.86 -7.35
CA ALA A 104 -3.70 -15.49 -7.33
C ALA A 104 -3.01 -15.32 -5.96
N ALA A 105 -3.06 -14.11 -5.39
CA ALA A 105 -2.51 -13.85 -4.07
C ALA A 105 -3.26 -14.57 -2.95
N SER A 106 -4.60 -14.60 -2.99
CA SER A 106 -5.44 -15.28 -1.99
C SER A 106 -5.14 -16.78 -1.94
N ARG A 107 -5.04 -17.45 -3.10
CA ARG A 107 -4.65 -18.86 -3.19
C ARG A 107 -3.27 -19.14 -2.60
N GLU A 108 -2.34 -18.18 -2.67
CA GLU A 108 -1.02 -18.33 -2.08
C GLU A 108 -1.04 -18.06 -0.57
N LEU A 109 -1.85 -17.10 -0.11
CA LEU A 109 -2.06 -16.82 1.31
C LEU A 109 -2.71 -18.00 2.03
N ASP A 110 -3.68 -18.67 1.41
CA ASP A 110 -4.29 -19.91 1.93
C ASP A 110 -3.23 -20.99 2.21
N ARG A 111 -2.24 -21.15 1.32
CA ARG A 111 -1.14 -22.12 1.49
C ARG A 111 -0.17 -21.74 2.60
N LEU A 112 -0.16 -20.48 3.01
CA LEU A 112 0.72 -19.91 4.02
C LEU A 112 0.08 -19.88 5.41
N GLU A 113 -1.20 -20.23 5.54
CA GLU A 113 -1.87 -20.23 6.84
C GLU A 113 -1.17 -21.14 7.85
N GLY A 114 -0.88 -20.59 9.03
CA GLY A 114 -0.15 -21.29 10.09
C GLY A 114 1.36 -21.41 9.88
N ILE A 115 1.89 -20.97 8.73
CA ILE A 115 3.33 -21.01 8.43
C ILE A 115 3.96 -19.65 8.76
N PRO A 116 5.05 -19.60 9.55
CA PRO A 116 5.80 -18.37 9.76
C PRO A 116 6.35 -17.82 8.43
N VAL A 117 6.11 -16.52 8.19
CA VAL A 117 6.57 -15.82 6.99
C VAL A 117 7.57 -14.72 7.34
N THR A 118 8.49 -14.47 6.41
CA THR A 118 9.42 -13.33 6.49
C THR A 118 9.30 -12.51 5.21
N PRO A 119 9.71 -11.23 5.21
CA PRO A 119 9.73 -10.43 3.99
C PRO A 119 10.52 -11.08 2.85
N VAL A 120 11.57 -11.85 3.17
CA VAL A 120 12.36 -12.60 2.19
C VAL A 120 11.56 -13.76 1.63
N SER A 121 10.99 -14.61 2.50
CA SER A 121 10.24 -15.79 2.06
C SER A 121 8.99 -15.44 1.24
N LEU A 122 8.37 -14.29 1.50
CA LEU A 122 7.25 -13.79 0.69
C LEU A 122 7.71 -13.28 -0.69
N ARG A 123 8.85 -12.59 -0.79
CA ARG A 123 9.39 -12.08 -2.06
C ARG A 123 9.84 -13.18 -3.01
N GLU A 124 10.34 -14.29 -2.49
CA GLU A 124 10.81 -15.42 -3.28
C GLU A 124 9.68 -16.23 -3.93
N ARG A 125 8.43 -16.02 -3.48
CA ARG A 125 7.26 -16.71 -4.04
C ARG A 125 6.92 -16.17 -5.41
N LYS A 126 6.67 -17.10 -6.34
CA LYS A 126 6.24 -16.80 -7.71
C LYS A 126 4.72 -16.80 -7.80
N VAL A 127 4.11 -15.68 -7.42
CA VAL A 127 2.67 -15.45 -7.57
C VAL A 127 2.43 -14.64 -8.84
N ALA A 128 1.43 -15.05 -9.61
CA ALA A 128 1.06 -14.35 -10.85
C ALA A 128 0.54 -12.95 -10.52
N VAL A 129 1.03 -11.95 -11.23
CA VAL A 129 0.62 -10.55 -11.12
C VAL A 129 0.63 -9.96 -12.52
N THR A 130 -0.45 -9.29 -12.87
CA THR A 130 -0.57 -8.59 -14.13
C THR A 130 0.34 -7.37 -14.10
N CYS A 131 1.23 -7.27 -15.09
CA CYS A 131 2.02 -6.06 -15.31
C CYS A 131 1.32 -5.23 -16.41
N PRO A 132 0.49 -4.23 -16.06
CA PRO A 132 -0.12 -3.38 -17.06
C PRO A 132 0.96 -2.64 -17.83
N VAL A 133 0.89 -2.72 -19.17
CA VAL A 133 1.75 -1.93 -20.05
C VAL A 133 1.18 -0.52 -20.10
N TYR A 134 1.78 0.39 -19.34
CA TYR A 134 1.43 1.80 -19.43
C TYR A 134 2.03 2.41 -20.69
N GLN A 135 1.26 3.26 -21.37
CA GLN A 135 1.86 4.14 -22.37
C GLN A 135 2.72 5.16 -21.64
N VAL A 136 4.03 5.01 -21.78
CA VAL A 136 5.01 5.96 -21.27
C VAL A 136 5.29 7.01 -22.34
N LEU A 137 5.42 8.27 -21.93
CA LEU A 137 5.92 9.32 -22.82
C LEU A 137 7.30 8.90 -23.32
N ARG A 138 7.45 8.76 -24.64
CA ARG A 138 8.77 8.52 -25.22
C ARG A 138 9.57 9.81 -25.15
N LYS A 139 10.89 9.70 -25.25
CA LYS A 139 11.78 10.88 -25.27
C LYS A 139 11.33 11.93 -26.29
N VAL A 140 10.89 11.50 -27.48
CA VAL A 140 10.40 12.40 -28.53
C VAL A 140 9.09 13.09 -28.14
N ASP A 141 8.17 12.38 -27.49
CA ASP A 141 6.89 12.94 -27.05
C ASP A 141 7.13 13.98 -25.93
N LEU A 142 8.05 13.69 -25.01
CA LEU A 142 8.44 14.62 -23.95
C LEU A 142 9.13 15.87 -24.50
N LEU A 143 10.06 15.72 -25.47
CA LEU A 143 10.74 16.85 -26.08
C LEU A 143 9.78 17.72 -26.91
N GLY A 144 8.83 17.09 -27.60
CA GLY A 144 7.79 17.78 -28.37
C GLY A 144 6.88 18.68 -27.53
N LEU A 145 6.67 18.36 -26.24
CA LEU A 145 5.92 19.23 -25.32
C LEU A 145 6.60 20.59 -25.05
N PHE A 146 7.91 20.67 -25.27
CA PHE A 146 8.71 21.89 -25.08
C PHE A 146 9.26 22.43 -26.40
N ASP A 147 8.89 21.80 -27.52
CA ASP A 147 9.27 22.28 -28.84
C ASP A 147 8.38 23.47 -29.20
N THR A 148 8.99 24.64 -29.23
CA THR A 148 8.35 25.91 -29.63
C THR A 148 8.71 26.27 -31.07
N ALA A 149 9.34 25.35 -31.82
CA ALA A 149 9.55 25.55 -33.23
C ALA A 149 8.19 25.72 -33.92
N PRO A 150 8.01 26.75 -34.77
CA PRO A 150 6.81 26.91 -35.54
C PRO A 150 6.61 25.67 -36.41
N ASP A 151 5.36 25.22 -36.53
CA ASP A 151 5.05 24.11 -37.39
C ASP A 151 5.41 24.43 -38.86
N MET A 152 5.46 23.41 -39.72
CA MET A 152 5.75 23.59 -41.15
C MET A 152 4.74 24.48 -41.89
N SER A 153 3.66 24.91 -41.24
CA SER A 153 2.66 25.88 -41.71
C SER A 153 2.85 27.30 -41.14
N GLY A 154 3.82 27.53 -40.26
CA GLY A 154 4.11 28.84 -39.68
C GLY A 154 3.12 29.30 -38.60
N ASN A 155 2.33 28.39 -38.04
CA ASN A 155 1.47 28.70 -36.89
C ASN A 155 2.19 28.37 -35.58
N ASP A 156 2.07 29.27 -34.61
CA ASP A 156 2.45 29.01 -33.22
C ASP A 156 1.54 27.93 -32.64
N VAL A 157 2.14 26.98 -31.92
CA VAL A 157 1.38 26.00 -31.13
C VAL A 157 0.68 26.78 -30.01
N ASP A 158 -0.65 26.91 -30.12
CA ASP A 158 -1.48 27.54 -29.09
C ASP A 158 -1.42 26.68 -27.82
N ILE A 159 -0.58 27.10 -26.87
CA ILE A 159 -0.53 26.56 -25.51
C ILE A 159 -1.36 27.53 -24.65
N SER A 160 -2.67 27.28 -24.56
CA SER A 160 -3.59 27.90 -23.60
C SER A 160 -4.05 26.93 -22.52
#